data_AF-A0A0E0DA93-F1
#
_entry.id   AF-A0A0E0DA93-F1
#
_cell.length_a   1.000
_cell.length_b   1.000
_cell.length_c   1.000
_cell.angle_alpha   90.00
_cell.angle_beta   90.00
_cell.angle_gamma   90.00
#
_symmetry.space_group_name_H-M   'P 1'
#
loop_
_entity.id
_entity.type
_entity.pdbx_description
1 polymer ?
#
loop_
_entity_poly.entity_id
_entity_poly.type
_entity_poly.pdbx_seq_one_letter_code
_entity_poly.pdbx_strand_id
1 'polypeptide(L)'
;MQAIDHAIHDGVDVLSLSLGGPISEFYTSLHAVEYGIAVVFAVGNDGPAPRTVTNASPWSISVASATIDRAFPTIIALGNNTETLVGQSLFYGTKDNDNWYGIYHSSCIERTSSTINTTLASGKIVF
;
A
#
# COMPACT_ATOMS: atom_id res chain seq x y z
N MET A 1 14.71 -18.28 -9.71
CA MET A 1 16.03 -18.13 -9.06
C MET A 1 17.15 -17.67 -10.00
N GLN A 2 17.04 -17.92 -11.31
CA GLN A 2 17.99 -17.45 -12.34
C GLN A 2 18.29 -15.93 -12.31
N ALA A 3 17.33 -15.10 -11.89
CA ALA A 3 17.54 -13.65 -11.81
C ALA A 3 18.65 -13.26 -10.82
N ILE A 4 18.79 -13.98 -9.69
CA ILE A 4 19.85 -13.71 -8.71
C ILE A 4 21.20 -14.14 -9.28
N ASP A 5 21.27 -15.31 -9.90
CA ASP A 5 22.50 -15.83 -10.52
C ASP A 5 22.99 -14.90 -11.64
N HIS A 6 22.08 -14.39 -12.47
CA HIS A 6 22.42 -13.43 -13.52
C HIS A 6 22.90 -12.10 -12.92
N ALA A 7 22.25 -11.59 -11.87
CA ALA A 7 22.69 -10.36 -11.23
C ALA A 7 24.08 -10.49 -10.57
N ILE A 8 24.40 -11.67 -10.03
CA ILE A 8 25.76 -11.97 -9.55
C ILE A 8 26.75 -11.95 -10.71
N HIS A 9 26.42 -12.61 -11.83
CA HIS A 9 27.27 -12.65 -13.02
C HIS A 9 27.48 -11.24 -13.62
N ASP A 10 26.45 -10.40 -13.60
CA ASP A 10 26.50 -9.03 -14.09
C ASP A 10 27.28 -8.09 -13.14
N GLY A 11 27.65 -8.57 -11.94
CA GLY A 11 28.50 -7.84 -11.01
C GLY A 11 27.81 -6.66 -10.34
N VAL A 12 26.53 -6.78 -9.99
CA VAL A 12 25.81 -5.71 -9.27
C VAL A 12 26.34 -5.51 -7.86
N ASP A 13 26.25 -4.28 -7.34
CA ASP A 13 26.69 -3.97 -5.96
C ASP A 13 25.60 -4.26 -4.91
N VAL A 14 24.32 -4.15 -5.28
CA VAL A 14 23.18 -4.30 -4.38
C VAL A 14 22.01 -4.99 -5.07
N LEU A 15 21.36 -5.92 -4.37
CA LEU A 15 20.08 -6.52 -4.75
C LEU A 15 18.94 -5.94 -3.91
N SER A 16 18.00 -5.27 -4.58
CA SER A 16 16.79 -4.73 -3.96
C SER A 16 15.58 -5.59 -4.33
N LEU A 17 15.03 -6.31 -3.36
CA LEU A 17 14.01 -7.34 -3.58
C LEU A 17 12.73 -7.01 -2.78
N SER A 18 11.84 -6.25 -3.42
CA SER A 18 10.50 -5.92 -2.88
C SER A 18 9.49 -7.05 -3.18
N LEU A 19 9.86 -8.27 -2.81
CA LEU A 19 9.14 -9.51 -3.12
C LEU A 19 8.91 -10.28 -1.81
N GLY A 20 7.81 -11.02 -1.74
CA GLY A 20 7.52 -11.99 -0.68
C GLY A 20 7.29 -13.37 -1.26
N GLY A 21 7.47 -14.41 -0.46
CA GLY A 21 7.35 -15.79 -0.90
C GLY A 21 7.79 -16.76 0.20
N PRO A 22 7.65 -18.06 -0.01
CA PRO A 22 8.15 -19.05 0.93
C PRO A 22 9.67 -18.93 1.09
N ILE A 23 10.15 -19.07 2.33
CA ILE A 23 11.56 -18.89 2.74
C ILE A 23 12.53 -19.73 1.86
N SER A 24 12.08 -20.88 1.35
CA SER A 24 12.87 -21.76 0.48
C SER A 24 13.34 -21.10 -0.82
N GLU A 25 12.62 -20.10 -1.32
CA GLU A 25 12.92 -19.45 -2.60
C GLU A 25 14.06 -18.43 -2.51
N PHE A 26 14.44 -18.02 -1.30
CA PHE A 26 15.42 -16.95 -1.09
C PHE A 26 16.76 -17.43 -0.51
N TYR A 27 16.97 -18.73 -0.31
CA TYR A 27 18.28 -19.24 0.13
C TYR A 27 19.42 -18.89 -0.85
N THR A 28 19.13 -18.77 -2.14
CA THR A 28 20.13 -18.34 -3.14
C THR A 28 20.60 -16.92 -3.00
N SER A 29 19.87 -16.07 -2.26
CA SER A 29 20.37 -14.74 -1.91
C SER A 29 21.63 -14.81 -1.04
N LEU A 30 21.87 -15.94 -0.35
CA LEU A 30 23.11 -16.17 0.37
C LEU A 30 24.32 -16.16 -0.57
N HIS A 31 24.20 -16.77 -1.76
CA HIS A 31 25.28 -16.74 -2.75
C HIS A 31 25.61 -15.31 -3.16
N ALA A 32 24.62 -14.43 -3.33
CA ALA A 32 24.90 -13.03 -3.65
C ALA A 32 25.77 -12.36 -2.57
N VAL A 33 25.49 -12.64 -1.30
CA VAL A 33 26.30 -12.13 -0.17
C VAL A 33 27.73 -12.69 -0.19
N GLU A 34 27.94 -13.94 -0.62
CA GLU A 34 29.28 -14.53 -0.80
C GLU A 34 30.12 -13.78 -1.84
N TYR A 35 29.48 -13.22 -2.88
CA TYR A 35 30.15 -12.37 -3.88
C TYR A 35 30.24 -10.89 -3.46
N GLY A 36 29.94 -10.57 -2.19
CA GLY A 36 30.03 -9.21 -1.66
C GLY A 36 28.84 -8.31 -2.01
N ILE A 37 27.75 -8.88 -2.52
CA ILE A 37 26.56 -8.14 -2.94
C ILE A 37 25.60 -8.00 -1.76
N ALA A 38 25.25 -6.77 -1.40
CA ALA A 38 24.29 -6.53 -0.31
C ALA A 38 22.87 -6.88 -0.76
N VAL A 39 22.12 -7.63 0.07
CA VAL A 39 20.74 -8.03 -0.25
C VAL A 39 19.75 -7.34 0.69
N VAL A 40 18.73 -6.70 0.10
CA VAL A 40 17.68 -5.98 0.80
C VAL A 40 16.32 -6.60 0.47
N PHE A 41 15.57 -7.02 1.48
CA PHE A 41 14.22 -7.60 1.35
C PHE A 41 13.16 -6.77 2.05
N ALA A 42 11.97 -6.70 1.45
CA ALA A 42 10.77 -6.28 2.18
C ALA A 42 10.27 -7.40 3.13
N VAL A 43 9.77 -7.02 4.30
CA VAL A 43 9.24 -7.97 5.31
C VAL A 43 7.82 -8.49 5.04
N GLY A 44 7.10 -7.90 4.08
CA GLY A 44 5.71 -8.24 3.74
C GLY A 44 4.68 -7.26 4.30
N ASN A 45 3.42 -7.43 3.86
CA ASN A 45 2.29 -6.53 4.16
C ASN A 45 1.17 -7.20 4.98
N ASP A 46 1.41 -8.41 5.51
CA ASP A 46 0.40 -9.22 6.21
C ASP A 46 0.23 -8.88 7.69
N GLY A 47 0.88 -7.82 8.17
CA GLY A 47 0.67 -7.29 9.52
C GLY A 47 -0.77 -6.81 9.75
N PRO A 48 -1.11 -6.36 10.98
CA PRO A 48 -0.22 -6.10 12.12
C PRO A 48 -0.09 -7.27 13.10
N ALA A 49 -0.69 -8.43 12.79
CA ALA A 49 -0.62 -9.59 13.66
C ALA A 49 0.85 -10.02 13.87
N PRO A 50 1.23 -10.51 15.07
CA PRO A 50 2.56 -11.04 15.30
C PRO A 50 2.92 -12.18 14.33
N ARG A 51 4.21 -12.36 14.05
CA ARG A 51 4.77 -13.46 13.23
C ARG A 51 4.30 -13.48 11.76
N THR A 52 4.16 -12.30 11.17
CA THR A 52 3.75 -12.11 9.76
C THR A 52 4.90 -11.75 8.82
N VAL A 53 6.14 -11.62 9.33
CA VAL A 53 7.34 -11.34 8.52
C VAL A 53 7.69 -12.53 7.63
N THR A 54 7.84 -12.28 6.33
CA THR A 54 8.14 -13.33 5.34
C THR A 54 9.63 -13.52 5.08
N ASN A 55 10.43 -12.44 5.17
CA ASN A 55 11.87 -12.47 4.90
C ASN A 55 12.66 -12.00 6.14
N ALA A 56 13.21 -12.97 6.87
CA ALA A 56 14.01 -12.73 8.07
C ALA A 56 15.39 -13.44 8.01
N SER A 57 15.92 -13.58 6.79
CA SER A 57 17.22 -14.24 6.56
C SER A 57 18.35 -13.47 7.25
N PRO A 58 19.20 -14.14 8.06
CA PRO A 58 20.26 -13.47 8.83
C PRO A 58 21.30 -12.71 8.00
N TRP A 59 21.49 -13.11 6.75
CA TRP A 59 22.44 -12.50 5.80
C TRP A 59 21.86 -11.33 5.01
N SER A 60 20.60 -10.97 5.24
CA SER A 60 19.91 -9.92 4.47
C SER A 60 19.46 -8.75 5.34
N ILE A 61 19.25 -7.60 4.72
CA ILE A 61 18.62 -6.44 5.36
C ILE A 61 17.11 -6.57 5.18
N SER A 62 16.40 -6.90 6.26
CA SER A 62 14.94 -6.96 6.30
C SER A 62 14.34 -5.58 6.61
N VAL A 63 13.58 -5.03 5.67
CA VAL A 63 13.04 -3.66 5.74
C VAL A 63 11.55 -3.66 6.04
N ALA A 64 11.19 -3.04 7.16
CA ALA A 64 9.80 -2.73 7.53
C ALA A 64 9.30 -1.44 6.86
N SER A 65 7.98 -1.23 6.87
CA SER A 65 7.36 -0.01 6.36
C SER A 65 6.98 0.92 7.51
N ALA A 66 7.20 2.22 7.31
CA ALA A 66 6.81 3.29 8.23
C ALA A 66 6.21 4.45 7.45
N THR A 67 5.40 5.26 8.13
CA THR A 67 4.89 6.52 7.58
C THR A 67 5.96 7.62 7.67
N ILE A 68 5.77 8.67 6.86
CA ILE A 68 6.53 9.92 6.94
C ILE A 68 5.58 11.06 7.33
N ASP A 69 6.13 12.26 7.53
CA ASP A 69 5.39 13.48 7.87
C ASP A 69 4.47 14.01 6.76
N ARG A 70 4.70 13.59 5.51
CA ARG A 70 3.85 13.94 4.36
C ARG A 70 2.44 13.35 4.48
N ALA A 71 1.43 14.21 4.34
CA ALA A 71 0.02 13.83 4.18
C ALA A 71 -0.55 14.38 2.86
N PHE A 72 -1.66 13.79 2.40
CA PHE A 72 -2.41 14.28 1.23
C PHE A 72 -3.81 14.74 1.69
N PRO A 73 -3.92 15.90 2.35
CA PRO A 73 -5.17 16.36 2.94
C PRO A 73 -6.19 16.76 1.87
N THR A 74 -7.44 16.36 2.10
CA THR A 74 -8.59 16.75 1.27
C THR A 74 -9.64 17.40 2.14
N ILE A 75 -9.96 18.66 1.84
CA ILE A 75 -10.97 19.43 2.57
C ILE A 75 -12.36 19.01 2.06
N ILE A 76 -13.25 18.67 3.00
CA ILE A 76 -14.64 18.35 2.75
C ILE A 76 -15.49 19.41 3.47
N ALA A 77 -16.14 20.27 2.70
CA ALA A 77 -17.07 21.26 3.23
C ALA A 77 -18.49 20.68 3.25
N LEU A 78 -19.18 20.76 4.39
CA LEU A 78 -20.58 20.34 4.53
C LEU A 78 -21.51 21.55 4.39
N GLY A 79 -22.70 21.33 3.80
CA GLY A 79 -23.65 22.40 3.50
C GLY A 79 -24.40 22.99 4.71
N ASN A 80 -24.11 22.52 5.92
CA ASN A 80 -24.70 23.01 7.17
C ASN A 80 -23.93 24.19 7.80
N ASN A 81 -22.90 24.71 7.13
CA ASN A 81 -22.14 25.91 7.51
C ASN A 81 -21.44 25.87 8.88
N THR A 82 -21.26 24.69 9.49
CA THR A 82 -20.67 24.60 10.83
C THR A 82 -19.36 23.83 10.89
N GLU A 83 -19.05 22.92 9.95
CA GLU A 83 -17.83 22.09 10.04
C GLU A 83 -17.23 21.76 8.66
N THR A 84 -15.92 21.94 8.54
CA THR A 84 -15.08 21.37 7.49
C THR A 84 -14.35 20.16 8.02
N LEU A 85 -14.42 19.02 7.33
CA LEU A 85 -13.66 17.83 7.65
C LEU A 85 -12.37 17.81 6.81
N VAL A 86 -11.29 17.30 7.40
CA VAL A 86 -10.03 17.06 6.69
C VAL A 86 -9.85 15.56 6.54
N GLY A 87 -10.09 15.05 5.34
CA GLY A 87 -9.81 13.67 4.95
C GLY A 87 -8.44 13.54 4.29
N GLN A 88 -8.19 12.38 3.66
CA GLN A 88 -7.03 12.17 2.81
C GLN A 88 -7.43 11.52 1.48
N SER A 89 -6.84 11.97 0.37
CA SER A 89 -7.04 11.39 -0.96
C SER A 89 -5.85 11.65 -1.88
N LEU A 90 -5.66 10.78 -2.87
CA LEU A 90 -4.67 10.90 -3.94
C LEU A 90 -5.34 11.10 -5.32
N PHE A 91 -6.57 11.60 -5.35
CA PHE A 91 -7.26 11.90 -6.60
C PHE A 91 -6.52 13.00 -7.38
N TYR A 92 -6.08 12.67 -8.60
CA TYR A 92 -5.28 13.54 -9.47
C TYR A 92 -6.05 14.06 -10.70
N GLY A 93 -7.35 13.78 -10.78
CA GLY A 93 -8.21 14.28 -11.86
C GLY A 93 -8.55 15.75 -11.70
N THR A 94 -9.21 16.32 -12.71
CA THR A 94 -9.74 17.68 -12.63
C THR A 94 -10.80 17.76 -11.54
N LYS A 95 -10.65 18.74 -10.65
CA LYS A 95 -11.65 19.06 -9.65
C LYS A 95 -12.95 19.45 -10.34
N ASP A 96 -14.06 18.90 -9.87
CA ASP A 96 -15.39 19.17 -10.42
C ASP A 96 -15.96 20.47 -9.83
N ASN A 97 -15.35 21.59 -10.22
CA ASN A 97 -15.78 22.98 -10.03
C ASN A 97 -16.28 23.38 -8.63
N ASP A 98 -15.94 22.65 -7.57
CA ASP A 98 -16.47 22.88 -6.21
C ASP A 98 -18.00 22.83 -6.12
N ASN A 99 -18.63 21.98 -6.93
CA ASN A 99 -20.08 21.81 -6.92
C ASN A 99 -20.58 21.15 -5.62
N TRP A 100 -21.76 21.58 -5.18
CA TRP A 100 -22.45 20.96 -4.05
C TRP A 100 -23.21 19.72 -4.51
N TYR A 101 -22.95 18.60 -3.83
CA TYR A 101 -23.61 17.33 -4.07
C TYR A 101 -24.45 16.93 -2.87
N GLY A 102 -25.65 16.39 -3.14
CA GLY A 102 -26.43 15.72 -2.10
C GLY A 102 -25.66 14.52 -1.57
N ILE A 103 -25.90 14.17 -0.31
CA ILE A 103 -25.23 13.03 0.33
C ILE A 103 -26.25 11.90 0.55
N TYR A 104 -25.88 10.65 0.24
CA TYR A 104 -26.72 9.46 0.41
C TYR A 104 -26.04 8.46 1.36
N HIS A 105 -26.65 8.24 2.52
CA HIS A 105 -26.20 7.22 3.47
C HIS A 105 -26.64 5.84 3.02
N SER A 106 -25.69 4.94 2.72
CA SER A 106 -25.99 3.61 2.20
C SER A 106 -25.68 2.50 3.20
N SER A 107 -26.66 1.62 3.43
CA SER A 107 -26.49 0.43 4.27
C SER A 107 -25.42 -0.55 3.75
N CYS A 108 -25.00 -0.43 2.48
CA CYS A 108 -23.93 -1.25 1.92
C CYS A 108 -22.55 -0.95 2.55
N ILE A 109 -22.40 0.22 3.19
CA ILE A 109 -21.15 0.64 3.82
C ILE A 109 -20.99 0.01 5.21
N GLU A 110 -22.06 -0.50 5.81
CA GLU A 110 -22.05 -1.19 7.12
C GLU A 110 -21.53 -2.65 7.04
N ARG A 111 -20.80 -3.02 5.98
CA ARG A 111 -20.34 -4.40 5.70
C ARG A 111 -21.46 -5.44 5.65
N THR A 112 -22.71 -5.00 5.52
CA THR A 112 -23.80 -5.88 5.14
C THR A 112 -23.60 -6.24 3.67
N SER A 113 -23.88 -7.48 3.26
CA SER A 113 -23.83 -7.91 1.85
C SER A 113 -24.92 -7.24 0.98
N SER A 114 -25.35 -6.03 1.32
CA SER A 114 -26.34 -5.26 0.59
C SER A 114 -25.68 -4.50 -0.56
N THR A 115 -26.39 -4.42 -1.68
CA THR A 115 -25.95 -3.66 -2.85
C THR A 115 -26.42 -2.21 -2.76
N ILE A 116 -25.70 -1.31 -3.41
CA ILE A 116 -26.08 0.11 -3.47
C ILE A 116 -27.35 0.28 -4.32
N ASN A 117 -28.30 1.07 -3.82
CA ASN A 117 -29.45 1.49 -4.62
C ASN A 117 -29.00 2.60 -5.58
N THR A 118 -28.79 2.24 -6.85
CA THR A 118 -28.25 3.13 -7.89
C THR A 118 -29.14 4.33 -8.17
N THR A 119 -30.46 4.17 -8.07
CA THR A 119 -31.42 5.27 -8.25
C THR A 119 -31.28 6.32 -7.15
N LEU A 120 -31.11 5.89 -5.90
CA LEU A 120 -30.95 6.81 -4.77
C LEU A 120 -29.57 7.47 -4.71
N ALA A 121 -28.55 6.78 -5.21
CA ALA A 121 -27.14 7.20 -5.23
C ALA A 121 -26.76 8.10 -6.43
N SER A 122 -27.54 8.08 -7.52
CA SER A 122 -27.21 8.84 -8.73
C SER A 122 -27.05 10.35 -8.45
N GLY A 123 -25.92 10.91 -8.87
CA GLY A 123 -25.59 12.33 -8.71
C GLY A 123 -25.29 12.78 -7.27
N LYS A 124 -24.98 11.84 -6.37
CA LYS A 124 -24.71 12.11 -4.95
C LYS A 124 -23.38 11.52 -4.49
N ILE A 125 -22.86 12.07 -3.39
CA ILE A 125 -21.76 11.47 -2.63
C ILE A 125 -22.36 10.37 -1.74
N VAL A 126 -21.77 9.17 -1.78
CA VAL A 126 -22.24 8.00 -1.02
C VAL A 126 -21.33 7.79 0.19
N PHE A 127 -21.90 7.55 1.36
CA PHE A 127 -21.20 7.29 2.62
C PHE A 127 -21.99 6.37 3.53
#